data_AF-A0A1V4VMN9-F1
#
_entry.id   AF-A0A1V4VMN9-F1
#
_cell.length_a   1.000
_cell.length_b   1.000
_cell.length_c   1.000
_cell.angle_alpha   90.00
_cell.angle_beta   90.00
_cell.angle_gamma   90.00
#
_symmetry.space_group_name_H-M   'P 1'
#
loop_
_entity.id
_entity.type
_entity.pdbx_description
1 polymer ?
#
loop_
_entity_poly.entity_id
_entity_poly.type
_entity_poly.pdbx_seq_one_letter_code
_entity_poly.pdbx_strand_id
1 'polypeptide(L)'
;MCKAARPAFLKRYPTMFKVAPKAITSIISPASGVIAELNSIMEDTPEIINSDPFGEEWLFKIAPSNWKIEKNTLMNIEEYFPVMEEKIRKELKK
;
A
#
# COMPACT_ATOMS: atom_id res chain seq x y z
N MET A 1 -23.98 19.99 0.88
CA MET A 1 -23.49 19.74 2.26
C MET A 1 -22.10 19.12 2.17
N CYS A 2 -21.04 19.89 2.41
CA CYS A 2 -19.66 19.41 2.32
C CYS A 2 -19.40 18.31 3.36
N LYS A 3 -19.16 17.09 2.89
CA LYS A 3 -18.58 16.02 3.72
C LYS A 3 -17.14 16.42 4.02
N ALA A 4 -16.90 16.98 5.21
CA ALA A 4 -15.55 17.22 5.70
C ALA A 4 -14.80 15.87 5.75
N ALA A 5 -13.82 15.71 4.87
CA ALA A 5 -12.85 14.63 4.93
C ALA A 5 -12.11 14.79 6.26
N ARG A 6 -12.43 13.93 7.24
CA ARG A 6 -11.67 13.87 8.48
C ARG A 6 -10.26 13.40 8.11
N PRO A 7 -9.19 14.11 8.51
CA PRO A 7 -7.84 13.65 8.24
C PRO A 7 -7.62 12.33 8.99
N ALA A 8 -7.61 11.23 8.24
CA ALA A 8 -7.28 9.92 8.78
C ALA A 8 -5.78 9.91 9.11
N PHE A 9 -5.46 10.03 10.39
CA PHE A 9 -4.09 10.01 10.88
C PHE A 9 -3.59 8.56 10.88
N LEU A 10 -2.65 8.24 9.99
CA LEU A 10 -2.12 6.88 9.88
C LEU A 10 -0.97 6.71 10.88
N LYS A 11 -1.29 6.23 12.09
CA LYS A 11 -0.30 5.49 12.88
C LYS A 11 -0.23 4.07 12.30
N ARG A 12 0.97 3.50 12.17
CA ARG A 12 1.24 2.13 11.66
C ARG A 12 0.26 1.11 12.27
N TYR A 13 -0.88 0.94 11.62
CA TYR A 13 -1.92 -0.02 11.93
C TYR A 13 -2.45 -0.53 10.58
N PRO A 14 -2.84 -1.81 10.50
CA PRO A 14 -3.24 -2.45 9.25
C PRO A 14 -4.46 -1.73 8.66
N THR A 15 -4.28 -1.07 7.51
CA THR A 15 -5.40 -0.58 6.70
C THR A 15 -6.00 -1.77 5.96
N MET A 16 -7.29 -2.03 6.18
CA MET A 16 -8.03 -3.15 5.59
C MET A 16 -8.41 -2.81 4.15
N PHE A 17 -7.77 -3.46 3.16
CA PHE A 17 -8.09 -3.31 1.75
C PHE A 17 -8.55 -4.67 1.19
N LYS A 18 -9.55 -4.68 0.30
CA LYS A 18 -10.05 -5.93 -0.29
C LYS A 18 -9.46 -6.07 -1.69
N VAL A 19 -8.41 -6.87 -1.84
CA VAL A 19 -7.89 -7.32 -3.13
C VAL A 19 -8.29 -8.79 -3.32
N ALA A 20 -9.20 -9.04 -4.26
CA ALA A 20 -9.86 -10.31 -4.62
C ALA A 20 -11.23 -10.59 -3.95
N PRO A 21 -12.16 -11.30 -4.65
CA PRO A 21 -13.53 -11.56 -4.15
C PRO A 21 -13.58 -12.31 -2.81
N LYS A 22 -12.51 -13.06 -2.48
CA LYS A 22 -12.44 -14.02 -1.36
C LYS A 22 -11.31 -13.74 -0.37
N ALA A 23 -10.52 -12.69 -0.56
CA ALA A 23 -9.39 -12.38 0.32
C ALA A 23 -9.46 -10.93 0.81
N ILE A 24 -9.36 -10.77 2.12
CA ILE A 24 -9.20 -9.47 2.76
C ILE A 24 -7.75 -9.45 3.23
N THR A 25 -6.94 -8.60 2.60
CA THR A 25 -5.53 -8.46 2.96
C THR A 25 -5.32 -7.05 3.48
N SER A 26 -4.87 -6.94 4.73
CA SER A 26 -4.50 -5.65 5.28
C SER A 26 -3.18 -5.19 4.66
N ILE A 27 -3.19 -4.04 4.02
CA ILE A 27 -1.99 -3.39 3.49
C ILE A 27 -1.39 -2.55 4.61
N ILE A 28 -0.10 -2.68 4.84
CA ILE A 28 0.64 -1.88 5.82
C ILE A 28 1.27 -0.70 5.09
N SER A 29 1.01 0.52 5.55
CA SER A 29 1.66 1.70 4.98
C SER A 29 3.17 1.68 5.23
N PRO A 30 4.00 1.95 4.21
CA PRO A 30 5.46 1.99 4.34
C PRO A 30 5.95 3.22 5.11
N ALA A 31 5.14 4.28 5.19
CA ALA A 31 5.49 5.53 5.86
C ALA A 31 4.35 6.02 6.78
N SER A 32 4.72 6.76 7.82
CA SER A 32 3.77 7.46 8.69
C SER A 32 3.31 8.75 8.02
N GLY A 33 2.02 9.07 8.11
CA GLY A 33 1.50 10.27 7.48
C GLY A 33 -0.02 10.36 7.50
N VAL A 34 -0.54 11.26 6.65
CA VAL A 34 -1.98 11.46 6.47
C VAL A 34 -2.33 11.13 5.02
N ILE A 35 -3.46 10.47 4.81
CA ILE A 35 -3.97 10.21 3.46
C ILE A 35 -4.38 11.54 2.84
N ALA A 36 -3.72 11.90 1.74
CA ALA A 36 -3.97 13.13 1.01
C ALA A 36 -5.04 12.93 -0.08
N GLU A 37 -5.01 11.78 -0.74
CA GLU A 37 -5.88 11.48 -1.87
C GLU A 37 -6.17 9.98 -1.95
N LEU A 38 -7.38 9.63 -2.36
CA LEU A 38 -7.81 8.26 -2.68
C LEU A 38 -8.14 8.22 -4.17
N ASN A 39 -7.71 7.17 -4.86
CA ASN A 39 -8.06 7.01 -6.27
C ASN A 39 -9.51 6.54 -6.38
N SER A 40 -10.37 7.38 -6.94
CA SER A 40 -11.80 7.08 -7.14
C SER A 40 -12.03 6.01 -8.21
N ILE A 41 -11.10 5.85 -9.16
CA ILE A 41 -11.19 4.82 -10.21
C ILE A 41 -11.21 3.41 -9.60
N MET A 42 -10.52 3.22 -8.46
CA MET A 42 -10.49 1.96 -7.73
C MET A 42 -11.84 1.61 -7.08
N GLU A 43 -12.74 2.57 -6.87
CA GLU A 43 -14.08 2.27 -6.33
C GLU A 43 -14.94 1.53 -7.37
N ASP A 44 -14.81 1.91 -8.65
CA ASP A 44 -15.59 1.34 -9.75
C ASP A 44 -14.90 0.14 -10.40
N THR A 45 -13.57 0.14 -10.49
CA THR A 45 -12.78 -0.89 -11.18
C THR A 45 -11.61 -1.42 -10.35
N PRO A 46 -11.86 -2.15 -9.24
CA PRO A 46 -10.82 -2.67 -8.36
C PRO A 46 -9.98 -3.80 -8.99
N GLU A 47 -10.38 -4.34 -10.13
CA GLU A 47 -9.71 -5.48 -10.78
C GLU A 47 -8.40 -5.05 -11.49
N ILE A 48 -8.31 -3.79 -11.92
CA ILE A 48 -7.22 -3.29 -12.77
C ILE A 48 -5.88 -3.29 -12.02
N ILE A 49 -5.89 -3.13 -10.69
CA ILE A 49 -4.66 -3.20 -9.86
C ILE A 49 -3.91 -4.52 -10.00
N ASN A 50 -4.60 -5.61 -10.36
CA ASN A 50 -3.94 -6.90 -10.57
C ASN A 50 -3.21 -6.97 -11.91
N SER A 51 -3.60 -6.16 -12.89
CA SER A 51 -3.02 -6.13 -14.24
C SER A 51 -1.93 -5.08 -14.36
N ASP A 52 -2.13 -3.89 -13.79
CA ASP A 52 -1.14 -2.81 -13.80
C ASP A 52 -1.01 -2.15 -12.41
N PRO A 53 -0.12 -2.67 -11.55
CA PRO A 53 0.03 -2.19 -10.17
C PRO A 53 0.87 -0.91 -10.05
N PHE A 54 1.54 -0.46 -11.12
CA PHE A 54 2.47 0.69 -11.09
C PHE A 54 2.06 1.85 -12.00
N GLY A 55 1.08 1.67 -12.87
CA GLY A 55 0.55 2.70 -13.76
C GLY A 55 -0.41 3.67 -13.07
N GLU A 56 -1.56 3.93 -13.70
CA GLU A 56 -2.51 4.95 -13.23
C GLU A 56 -3.36 4.47 -12.04
N GLU A 57 -3.29 3.19 -11.71
CA GLU A 57 -4.11 2.53 -10.69
C GLU A 57 -3.41 2.41 -9.33
N TRP A 58 -3.06 3.56 -8.76
CA TRP A 58 -2.53 3.66 -7.40
C TRP A 58 -3.67 3.64 -6.36
N LEU A 59 -3.36 3.17 -5.15
CA LEU A 59 -4.33 3.02 -4.07
C LEU A 59 -4.70 4.35 -3.38
N PHE A 60 -3.70 4.99 -2.79
CA PHE A 60 -3.83 6.26 -2.10
C PHE A 60 -2.50 7.02 -2.11
N LYS A 61 -2.56 8.35 -2.03
CA LYS A 61 -1.39 9.21 -1.82
C LYS A 61 -1.33 9.59 -0.35
N ILE A 62 -0.14 9.48 0.24
CA ILE A 62 0.11 9.89 1.62
C ILE A 62 0.95 11.17 1.61
N ALA A 63 0.59 12.13 2.46
CA ALA A 63 1.46 13.21 2.91
C ALA A 63 2.30 12.70 4.10
N PRO A 64 3.59 12.34 3.88
CA PRO A 64 4.41 11.71 4.91
C PRO A 64 4.76 12.71 6.01
N SER A 65 4.65 12.30 7.27
CA SER A 65 4.99 13.14 8.42
C SER A 65 6.50 13.16 8.70
N ASN A 66 7.21 12.04 8.47
CA ASN A 66 8.63 11.87 8.83
C ASN A 66 9.49 11.30 7.69
N TRP A 67 9.33 11.85 6.48
CA TRP A 67 9.97 11.31 5.28
C TRP A 67 11.49 11.18 5.34
N LYS A 68 12.19 12.17 5.94
CA LYS A 68 13.66 12.20 5.99
C LYS A 68 14.28 10.98 6.67
N ILE A 69 13.58 10.41 7.67
CA ILE A 69 14.08 9.29 8.46
C ILE A 69 13.57 7.98 7.86
N GLU A 70 12.27 7.91 7.58
CA GLU A 70 11.62 6.68 7.12
C GLU A 70 12.08 6.25 5.72
N LYS A 71 12.49 7.20 4.87
CA LYS A 71 13.05 6.89 3.54
C LYS A 71 14.25 5.94 3.63
N ASN A 72 15.09 6.08 4.65
CA ASN A 72 16.28 5.23 4.82
C ASN A 72 15.94 3.81 5.28
N THR A 73 14.70 3.55 5.68
CA THR A 73 14.22 2.21 6.08
C THR A 73 13.60 1.46 4.89
N LEU A 74 13.38 2.14 3.77
CA LEU A 74 12.85 1.53 2.55
C LEU A 74 13.96 0.80 1.81
N MET A 75 13.62 -0.36 1.22
CA MET A 75 14.55 -1.17 0.45
C MET A 75 14.58 -0.70 -1.00
N ASN A 76 15.77 -0.80 -1.62
CA ASN A 76 15.91 -0.61 -3.05
C ASN A 76 15.45 -1.85 -3.82
N ILE A 77 15.19 -1.69 -5.12
CA ILE A 77 14.72 -2.78 -5.99
C ILE A 77 15.69 -3.96 -6.03
N GLU A 78 17.00 -3.67 -6.03
CA GLU A 78 18.08 -4.66 -6.06
C GLU A 78 18.13 -5.49 -4.77
N GLU A 79 17.75 -4.91 -3.64
CA GLU A 79 17.74 -5.57 -2.33
C GLU A 79 16.43 -6.33 -2.10
N TYR A 80 15.33 -5.89 -2.72
CA TYR A 80 14.00 -6.47 -2.53
C TYR A 80 13.85 -7.85 -3.18
N PHE A 81 14.35 -8.02 -4.41
CA PHE A 81 14.15 -9.26 -5.17
C PHE A 81 14.76 -10.50 -4.49
N PRO A 82 16.03 -10.47 -4.01
CA PRO A 82 16.62 -11.62 -3.30
C PRO A 82 15.87 -11.98 -2.02
N VAL A 83 15.40 -10.98 -1.26
CA VAL A 83 14.61 -11.20 -0.03
C VAL A 83 13.30 -11.90 -0.35
N MET A 84 12.64 -11.53 -1.44
CA MET A 84 11.39 -12.16 -1.87
C MET A 84 11.62 -13.58 -2.38
N GLU A 85 12.67 -13.81 -3.16
CA GLU A 85 13.05 -15.15 -3.61
C GLU A 85 13.31 -16.10 -2.43
N GLU A 86 14.03 -15.63 -1.42
CA GLU A 86 14.30 -16.42 -0.21
C GLU A 86 13.00 -16.75 0.55
N LYS A 87 12.08 -15.78 0.67
CA LYS A 87 10.77 -15.99 1.30
C LYS A 87 9.94 -17.02 0.53
N ILE A 88 9.86 -16.90 -0.79
CA ILE A 88 9.15 -17.86 -1.65
C ILE A 88 9.76 -19.25 -1.50
N ARG A 89 11.09 -19.36 -1.51
CA ARG A 89 11.80 -20.64 -1.34
C ARG A 89 11.54 -21.29 0.02
N LYS A 90 11.37 -20.50 1.08
CA LYS A 90 11.01 -21.00 2.42
C LYS A 90 9.57 -21.51 2.47
N GLU A 91 8.62 -20.78 1.88
CA GLU A 91 7.22 -21.22 1.83
C GLU A 91 7.02 -22.46 0.95
N LEU A 92 7.75 -22.61 -0.16
CA LEU A 92 7.68 -23.80 -1.03
C LEU A 92 8.24 -25.08 -0.39
N LYS A 93 9.11 -24.94 0.62
CA LYS A 93 9.69 -26.07 1.36
C LYS A 93 8.81 -26.52 2.53
N LYS A 94 7.72 -25.80 2.79
CA LYS A 94 6.78 -26.02 3.88
C LYS A 94 5.62 -26.87 3.40
#